data_AF-A0A2V7YV75-F1
#
_entry.id   AF-A0A2V7YV75-F1
#
_cell.length_a   1.000
_cell.length_b   1.000
_cell.length_c   1.000
_cell.angle_alpha   90.00
_cell.angle_beta   90.00
_cell.angle_gamma   90.00
#
_symmetry.space_group_name_H-M   'P 1'
#
loop_
_entity.id
_entity.type
_entity.pdbx_description
1 polymer ?
#
loop_
_entity_poly.entity_id
_entity_poly.type
_entity_poly.pdbx_seq_one_letter_code
_entity_poly.pdbx_strand_id
1 'polypeptide(L)'
;MSRATFTLLGLPVAALVLLAAVSATHPGETRPAAAPFQSASFRFAKAPAGPPASEPAAPISLTASDGTGLALVALEVNGVLEPPLAFTELHLTFENPRDQRIEGRFRIALPPGAALSRFAMKND
;
A
#
# COMPACT_ATOMS: atom_id res chain seq x y z
N MET A 1 -0.11 -36.44 -66.04
CA MET A 1 -0.72 -37.77 -66.30
C MET A 1 -0.44 -38.58 -65.04
N SER A 2 -1.35 -39.05 -64.20
CA SER A 2 -2.74 -39.46 -64.33
C SER A 2 -3.42 -39.34 -62.96
N ARG A 3 -4.70 -38.95 -62.92
CA ARG A 3 -5.57 -39.09 -61.74
C ARG A 3 -6.29 -40.43 -61.88
N ALA A 4 -6.39 -41.22 -60.81
CA ALA A 4 -7.36 -42.32 -60.75
C ALA A 4 -7.83 -42.55 -59.30
N THR A 5 -8.99 -41.95 -59.03
CA THR A 5 -10.02 -42.33 -58.06
C THR A 5 -10.36 -43.82 -58.15
N PHE A 6 -10.58 -44.53 -57.03
CA PHE A 6 -11.86 -45.19 -56.71
C PHE A 6 -11.83 -45.94 -55.38
N THR A 7 -13.02 -46.02 -54.81
CA THR A 7 -13.38 -46.20 -53.41
C THR A 7 -13.84 -47.64 -53.12
N LEU A 8 -13.83 -47.99 -51.83
CA LEU A 8 -14.83 -48.81 -51.13
C LEU A 8 -14.65 -50.35 -51.12
N LEU A 9 -14.28 -50.92 -49.97
CA LEU A 9 -14.92 -52.13 -49.44
C LEU A 9 -14.55 -52.40 -47.96
N GLY A 10 -15.57 -52.48 -47.10
CA GLY A 10 -15.65 -53.47 -46.00
C GLY A 10 -14.86 -53.24 -44.70
N LEU A 11 -15.46 -52.50 -43.76
CA LEU A 11 -15.46 -52.85 -42.32
C LEU A 11 -16.35 -54.12 -42.13
N PRO A 12 -16.31 -54.89 -41.00
CA PRO A 12 -15.94 -54.44 -39.65
C PRO A 12 -15.21 -55.49 -38.75
N VAL A 13 -15.01 -55.09 -37.49
CA VAL A 13 -15.07 -55.89 -36.24
C VAL A 13 -13.73 -56.19 -35.54
N ALA A 14 -13.81 -56.03 -34.21
CA ALA A 14 -12.89 -56.40 -33.13
C ALA A 14 -11.81 -55.36 -32.81
N ALA A 15 -12.14 -54.33 -32.01
CA ALA A 15 -12.16 -54.38 -30.55
C ALA A 15 -10.80 -54.78 -29.95
N LEU A 16 -9.98 -53.77 -29.58
CA LEU A 16 -9.17 -53.88 -28.38
C LEU A 16 -8.90 -52.48 -27.81
N VAL A 17 -9.57 -52.24 -26.68
CA VAL A 17 -9.37 -51.13 -25.76
C VAL A 17 -7.96 -51.24 -25.16
N LEU A 18 -7.19 -50.15 -25.17
CA LEU A 18 -6.19 -49.89 -24.12
C LEU A 18 -5.94 -48.38 -24.02
N LEU A 19 -6.54 -47.85 -22.95
CA LEU A 19 -6.48 -46.48 -22.46
C LEU A 19 -5.10 -46.24 -21.82
N ALA A 20 -4.35 -45.24 -22.28
CA ALA A 20 -3.22 -44.70 -21.54
C ALA A 20 -3.14 -43.19 -21.76
N ALA A 21 -4.01 -42.46 -21.05
CA ALA A 21 -3.91 -41.03 -20.91
C ALA A 21 -2.76 -40.69 -19.95
N VAL A 22 -1.63 -40.22 -20.48
CA VAL A 22 -0.62 -39.50 -19.69
C VAL A 22 -1.15 -38.10 -19.47
N SER A 23 -1.81 -37.89 -18.33
CA SER A 23 -2.06 -36.55 -17.80
C SER A 23 -0.90 -36.20 -16.88
N ALA A 24 -0.11 -35.22 -17.28
CA ALA A 24 0.97 -34.66 -16.48
C ALA A 24 0.40 -34.07 -15.18
N THR A 25 0.64 -34.77 -14.07
CA THR A 25 0.36 -34.33 -12.71
C THR A 25 1.27 -33.15 -12.37
N HIS A 26 0.76 -31.92 -12.51
CA HIS A 26 1.34 -30.78 -11.82
C HIS A 26 0.89 -30.87 -10.35
N PRO A 27 1.79 -31.00 -9.36
CA PRO A 27 1.40 -30.82 -7.97
C PRO A 27 0.91 -29.38 -7.84
N GLY A 28 -0.40 -29.24 -7.62
CA GLY A 28 -1.03 -27.97 -7.33
C GLY A 28 -0.43 -27.42 -6.05
N GLU A 29 0.38 -26.37 -6.17
CA GLU A 29 0.80 -25.56 -5.04
C GLU A 29 -0.46 -24.88 -4.51
N THR A 30 -1.02 -25.46 -3.43
CA THR A 30 -2.13 -24.87 -2.70
C THR A 30 -1.65 -23.56 -2.11
N ARG A 31 -1.86 -22.45 -2.84
CA ARG A 31 -1.79 -21.11 -2.27
C ARG A 31 -2.72 -21.11 -1.05
N PRO A 32 -2.21 -20.98 0.18
CA PRO A 32 -3.07 -20.97 1.35
C PRO A 32 -4.11 -19.88 1.14
N ALA A 33 -5.38 -20.24 1.28
CA ALA A 33 -6.48 -19.30 1.21
C ALA A 33 -6.16 -18.16 2.18
N ALA A 34 -6.02 -16.94 1.64
CA ALA A 34 -5.70 -15.77 2.44
C ALA A 34 -6.75 -15.66 3.55
N ALA A 35 -6.33 -15.85 4.79
CA ALA A 35 -7.20 -15.70 5.94
C ALA A 35 -7.80 -14.28 5.90
N PRO A 36 -9.07 -14.09 6.28
CA PRO A 36 -9.67 -12.77 6.32
C PRO A 36 -8.84 -11.87 7.23
N PHE A 37 -8.38 -10.74 6.70
CA PHE A 37 -7.72 -9.71 7.50
C PHE A 37 -8.70 -9.23 8.58
N GLN A 38 -8.36 -9.47 9.84
CA GLN A 38 -9.13 -8.95 10.97
C GLN A 38 -8.60 -7.57 11.31
N SER A 39 -9.38 -6.53 10.98
CA SER A 39 -9.07 -5.16 11.39
C SER A 39 -9.12 -5.07 12.92
N ALA A 40 -7.95 -5.07 13.55
CA ALA A 40 -7.84 -4.81 14.99
C ALA A 40 -8.05 -3.31 15.24
N SER A 41 -9.17 -2.95 15.87
CA SER A 41 -9.38 -1.58 16.36
C SER A 41 -8.66 -1.39 17.68
N PHE A 42 -7.66 -0.52 17.74
CA PHE A 42 -7.09 -0.05 19.00
C PHE A 42 -7.71 1.29 19.40
N ARG A 43 -7.84 1.51 20.72
CA ARG A 43 -8.29 2.78 21.29
C ARG A 43 -7.13 3.40 22.05
N PHE A 44 -6.81 4.65 21.76
CA PHE A 44 -5.88 5.40 22.59
C PHE A 44 -6.56 5.72 23.92
N ALA A 45 -5.93 5.32 25.02
CA ALA A 45 -6.38 5.72 26.35
C ALA A 45 -6.26 7.26 26.45
N LYS A 46 -7.36 7.94 26.79
CA LYS A 46 -7.33 9.37 27.10
C LYS A 46 -6.46 9.55 28.35
N ALA A 47 -5.36 10.26 28.23
CA ALA A 47 -4.50 10.57 29.37
C ALA A 47 -5.32 11.29 30.46
N PRO A 48 -5.08 10.99 31.76
CA PRO A 48 -5.74 11.69 32.85
C PRO A 48 -5.44 13.18 32.75
N ALA A 49 -6.47 14.01 32.94
CA ALA A 49 -6.32 15.46 32.94
C ALA A 49 -5.47 15.87 34.15
N GLY A 50 -4.16 16.00 33.93
CA GLY A 50 -3.27 16.70 34.85
C GLY A 50 -3.58 18.20 34.88
N PRO A 51 -2.84 18.99 35.68
CA PRO A 51 -2.88 20.45 35.60
C PRO A 51 -2.76 20.90 34.15
N PRO A 52 -3.34 22.05 33.73
CA PRO A 52 -3.22 22.55 32.38
C PRO A 52 -1.74 22.81 32.07
N ALA A 53 -1.06 21.76 31.59
CA ALA A 53 0.22 21.87 30.95
C ALA A 53 -0.01 22.74 29.73
N SER A 54 0.92 23.68 29.48
CA SER A 54 0.95 24.46 28.25
C SER A 54 0.60 23.55 27.08
N GLU A 55 -0.38 23.96 26.28
CA GLU A 55 -0.94 23.14 25.21
C GLU A 55 0.22 22.57 24.38
N PRO A 56 0.37 21.24 24.30
CA PRO A 56 1.54 20.65 23.70
C PRO A 56 1.59 21.09 22.23
N ALA A 57 2.74 21.63 21.82
CA ALA A 57 2.93 22.10 20.46
C ALA A 57 2.56 21.01 19.46
N ALA A 58 1.81 21.38 18.41
CA ALA A 58 1.38 20.43 17.39
C ALA A 58 2.60 19.68 16.83
N PRO A 59 2.57 18.33 16.80
CA PRO A 59 3.73 17.53 16.40
C PRO A 59 4.09 17.73 14.94
N ILE A 60 3.19 18.28 14.13
CA ILE A 60 3.42 18.69 12.75
C ILE A 60 2.79 20.06 12.57
N SER A 61 3.56 21.02 12.04
CA SER A 61 3.04 22.34 11.68
C SER A 61 3.81 22.96 10.52
N LEU A 62 3.11 23.81 9.77
CA LEU A 62 3.70 24.74 8.82
C LEU A 62 3.20 26.13 9.16
N THR A 63 4.12 27.04 9.46
CA THR A 63 3.78 28.43 9.80
C THR A 63 4.46 29.39 8.86
N ALA A 64 3.80 30.48 8.52
CA ALA A 64 4.37 31.66 7.92
C ALA A 64 5.51 32.26 8.79
N SER A 65 6.35 33.12 8.19
CA SER A 65 7.36 33.89 8.94
C SER A 65 6.75 34.84 9.98
N ASP A 66 5.51 35.29 9.78
CA ASP A 66 4.73 36.08 10.76
C ASP A 66 4.12 35.22 11.88
N GLY A 67 4.32 33.89 11.85
CA GLY A 67 3.78 32.93 12.80
C GLY A 67 2.40 32.38 12.45
N THR A 68 1.76 32.85 11.38
CA THR A 68 0.44 32.35 10.94
C THR A 68 0.54 30.88 10.51
N GLY A 69 -0.25 30.00 11.12
CA GLY A 69 -0.35 28.61 10.68
C GLY A 69 -1.00 28.47 9.30
N LEU A 70 -0.47 27.58 8.47
CA LEU A 70 -1.11 27.13 7.25
C LEU A 70 -2.00 25.91 7.55
N ALA A 71 -3.11 25.79 6.82
CA ALA A 71 -4.06 24.71 7.02
C ALA A 71 -3.52 23.41 6.41
N LEU A 72 -3.40 22.34 7.19
CA LEU A 72 -3.13 21.00 6.66
C LEU A 72 -4.44 20.45 6.07
N VAL A 73 -4.55 20.43 4.74
CA VAL A 73 -5.78 20.04 4.03
C VAL A 73 -5.77 18.59 3.54
N ALA A 74 -4.57 18.00 3.41
CA ALA A 74 -4.43 16.57 3.15
C ALA A 74 -3.23 15.97 3.89
N LEU A 75 -3.40 14.74 4.35
CA LEU A 75 -2.36 13.92 4.98
C LEU A 75 -2.47 12.49 4.46
N GLU A 76 -1.42 12.01 3.80
CA GLU A 76 -1.29 10.61 3.43
C GLU A 76 -0.10 10.00 4.17
N VAL A 77 -0.29 8.78 4.67
CA VAL A 77 0.70 8.08 5.51
C VAL A 77 0.88 6.67 4.99
N ASN A 78 2.12 6.31 4.67
CA ASN A 78 2.51 4.96 4.32
C ASN A 78 3.49 4.44 5.36
N GLY A 79 3.22 3.26 5.91
CA GLY A 79 4.06 2.62 6.90
C GLY A 79 4.45 1.21 6.44
N VAL A 80 5.75 0.90 6.49
CA VAL A 80 6.28 -0.44 6.24
C VAL A 80 6.98 -0.90 7.51
N LEU A 81 6.60 -2.08 8.01
CA LEU A 81 7.20 -2.69 9.19
C LEU A 81 7.89 -3.99 8.79
N GLU A 82 9.22 -3.97 8.82
CA GLU A 82 10.07 -5.12 8.55
C GLU A 82 11.05 -5.27 9.72
N PRO A 83 10.73 -6.06 10.75
CA PRO A 83 11.53 -6.14 11.96
C PRO A 83 13.02 -6.40 11.65
N PRO A 84 13.95 -5.64 12.25
CA PRO A 84 13.74 -4.68 13.35
C PRO A 84 13.41 -3.24 12.90
N LEU A 85 13.18 -3.00 11.62
CA LEU A 85 13.02 -1.67 11.02
C LEU A 85 11.55 -1.30 10.81
N ALA A 86 11.29 0.00 10.91
CA ALA A 86 10.04 0.62 10.48
C ALA A 86 10.37 1.82 9.61
N PHE A 87 9.70 1.92 8.46
CA PHE A 87 9.79 3.06 7.56
C PHE A 87 8.43 3.75 7.49
N THR A 88 8.44 5.08 7.63
CA THR A 88 7.24 5.91 7.52
C THR A 88 7.46 6.98 6.46
N GLU A 89 6.56 7.04 5.50
CA GLU A 89 6.48 8.11 4.50
C GLU A 89 5.22 8.95 4.76
N LEU A 90 5.41 10.27 4.81
CA LEU A 90 4.35 11.25 5.04
C LEU A 90 4.28 12.19 3.86
N HIS A 91 3.11 12.31 3.25
CA HIS A 91 2.81 13.33 2.24
C HIS A 91 1.81 14.30 2.86
N LEU A 92 2.20 15.57 2.95
CA LEU A 92 1.44 16.61 3.64
C LEU A 92 1.15 17.76 2.66
N THR A 93 -0.12 18.10 2.50
CA THR A 93 -0.55 19.24 1.69
C THR A 93 -1.05 20.34 2.58
N PHE A 94 -0.36 21.47 2.54
CA PHE A 94 -0.75 22.68 3.25
C PHE A 94 -1.32 23.71 2.29
N GLU A 95 -2.42 24.34 2.69
CA GLU A 95 -3.03 25.44 1.95
C GLU A 95 -2.73 26.77 2.66
N ASN A 96 -2.29 27.75 1.88
CA ASN A 96 -2.18 29.13 2.32
C ASN A 96 -3.53 29.82 2.07
N PRO A 97 -4.27 30.21 3.12
CA PRO A 97 -5.58 30.84 2.95
C PRO A 97 -5.49 32.29 2.43
N ARG A 98 -4.29 32.86 2.29
CA ARG A 98 -4.08 34.25 1.85
C ARG A 98 -3.60 34.29 0.40
N ASP A 99 -4.06 35.31 -0.32
CA ASP A 99 -3.70 35.57 -1.73
C ASP A 99 -2.32 36.24 -1.89
N GLN A 100 -1.34 35.82 -1.09
CA GLN A 100 0.02 36.33 -1.11
C GLN A 100 1.03 35.20 -0.86
N ARG A 101 2.22 35.30 -1.46
CA ARG A 101 3.30 34.34 -1.20
C ARG A 101 3.83 34.52 0.22
N ILE A 102 4.02 33.40 0.91
CA ILE A 102 4.48 33.38 2.30
C ILE A 102 5.71 32.47 2.41
N GLU A 103 6.72 32.91 3.16
CA GLU A 103 7.81 32.05 3.58
C GLU A 103 7.33 31.15 4.74
N GLY A 104 7.53 29.83 4.59
CA GLY A 104 7.05 28.83 5.53
C GLY A 104 8.16 28.21 6.36
N ARG A 105 7.88 27.95 7.64
CA ARG A 105 8.69 27.14 8.55
C ARG A 105 7.94 25.85 8.88
N PHE A 106 8.44 24.76 8.31
CA PHE A 106 7.97 23.41 8.60
C PHE A 106 8.61 22.89 9.89
N ARG A 107 7.80 22.29 10.76
CA ARG A 107 8.26 21.60 11.98
C ARG A 107 7.58 20.25 12.10
N ILE A 108 8.37 19.23 12.44
CA ILE A 108 7.89 17.92 12.81
C ILE A 108 8.65 17.41 14.05
N ALA A 109 7.91 16.91 15.03
CA ALA A 109 8.46 16.18 16.16
C ALA A 109 8.66 14.72 15.77
N LEU A 110 9.91 14.25 15.79
CA LEU A 110 10.21 12.86 15.51
C LEU A 110 10.03 12.02 16.78
N PRO A 111 9.42 10.82 16.68
CA PRO A 111 9.40 9.87 17.78
C PRO A 111 10.81 9.48 18.25
N PRO A 112 10.98 9.06 19.51
CA PRO A 112 12.26 8.56 20.00
C PRO A 112 12.79 7.42 19.12
N GLY A 113 14.08 7.48 18.76
CA GLY A 113 14.72 6.49 17.90
C GLY A 113 14.42 6.62 16.40
N ALA A 114 13.56 7.54 15.98
CA ALA A 114 13.32 7.84 14.58
C ALA A 114 14.37 8.83 14.04
N ALA A 115 14.73 8.67 12.77
CA ALA A 115 15.58 9.59 12.03
C ALA A 115 14.94 9.94 10.69
N LEU A 116 15.21 11.15 10.19
CA LEU A 116 14.72 11.60 8.89
C LEU A 116 15.69 11.14 7.79
N SER A 117 15.20 10.31 6.87
CA SER A 117 15.99 9.85 5.73
C SER A 117 15.91 10.81 4.54
N ARG A 118 14.70 11.30 4.22
CA ARG A 118 14.43 12.18 3.06
C ARG A 118 13.45 13.28 3.43
N PHE A 119 13.72 14.49 2.96
CA PHE A 119 12.78 15.60 2.99
C PHE A 119 12.73 16.26 1.60
N ALA A 120 11.52 16.47 1.10
CA ALA A 120 11.30 17.15 -0.17
C ALA A 120 10.10 18.09 -0.02
N MET A 121 10.16 19.21 -0.72
CA MET A 121 9.11 20.21 -0.77
C MET A 121 8.83 20.56 -2.22
N LYS A 122 7.55 20.65 -2.56
CA LYS A 122 7.06 21.15 -3.85
C LYS A 122 6.08 22.27 -3.55
N ASN A 123 6.20 23.36 -4.30
CA ASN A 123 5.25 24.45 -4.30
C ASN A 123 4.59 24.48 -5.67
N ASP A 124 3.26 24.55 -5.68
CA ASP A 124 2.44 24.70 -6.89
C ASP A 124 2.06 26.17 -7.11
#